data_AF-T0Z315-F1
#
_entry.id   AF-T0Z315-F1
#
_cell.length_a   1.000
_cell.length_b   1.000
_cell.length_c   1.000
_cell.angle_alpha   90.00
_cell.angle_beta   90.00
_cell.angle_gamma   90.00
#
_symmetry.space_group_name_H-M   'P 1'
#
loop_
_entity.id
_entity.type
_entity.pdbx_description
1 polymer ?
#
loop_
_entity_poly.entity_id
_entity_poly.type
_entity_poly.pdbx_seq_one_letter_code
_entity_poly.pdbx_strand_id
1 'polypeptide(L)'
;GKLRAIKTPGGHYRIHEREIQSFLRSDAPAAPKTKKLTSSVSGRNQLVGKIVQLRFDGLLAQVKIEIGGQFVTAIITADAARELQLRTGMKAAALIKATEVMVVRV
;
A
#
# COMPACT_ATOMS: atom_id res chain seq x y z
N GLY A 1 -1.44 0.48 29.29
CA GLY A 1 -0.05 -0.01 29.39
C GLY A 1 0.93 1.13 29.67
N LYS A 2 2.22 0.86 29.80
CA LYS A 2 3.29 1.88 29.86
C LYS A 2 4.13 1.79 28.59
N LEU A 3 4.63 2.92 28.09
CA LEU A 3 5.51 3.00 26.92
C LEU A 3 6.86 3.59 27.34
N ARG A 4 7.96 2.86 27.09
CA ARG A 4 9.31 3.38 27.23
C ARG A 4 9.61 4.44 26.16
N ALA A 5 10.04 5.62 26.60
CA ALA A 5 10.42 6.74 25.74
C ALA A 5 11.80 7.29 26.12
N ILE A 6 12.51 7.86 25.15
CA ILE A 6 13.80 8.55 25.34
C ILE A 6 13.59 10.03 25.07
N LYS A 7 14.05 10.91 25.96
CA LYS A 7 14.00 12.35 25.72
C LYS A 7 15.11 12.75 24.73
N THR A 8 14.75 13.43 23.65
CA THR A 8 15.73 13.97 22.68
C THR A 8 16.41 15.21 23.26
N PRO A 9 17.56 15.62 22.71
CA PRO A 9 18.21 16.88 23.11
C PRO A 9 17.29 18.12 22.98
N GLY A 10 16.33 18.09 22.05
CA GLY A 10 15.31 19.13 21.88
C GLY A 10 14.11 19.01 22.83
N GLY A 11 14.16 18.15 23.83
CA GLY A 11 13.12 18.01 24.86
C GLY A 11 11.91 17.17 24.47
N HIS A 12 11.85 16.64 23.24
CA HIS A 12 10.75 15.80 22.77
C HIS A 12 10.94 14.36 23.24
N TYR A 13 9.86 13.58 23.34
CA TYR A 13 9.94 12.16 23.63
C TYR A 13 9.97 11.35 22.33
N ARG A 14 11.02 10.55 22.15
CA ARG A 14 11.15 9.57 21.07
C ARG A 14 10.82 8.19 21.61
N ILE A 15 9.82 7.55 21.02
CA ILE A 15 9.41 6.19 21.36
C ILE A 15 9.95 5.26 20.30
N HIS A 16 10.58 4.16 20.70
CA HIS A 16 11.08 3.16 19.76
C HIS A 16 9.91 2.38 19.16
N GLU A 17 9.91 2.09 17.86
CA GLU A 17 8.78 1.46 17.16
C GLU A 17 8.34 0.14 17.81
N ARG A 18 9.29 -0.64 18.33
CA ARG A 18 9.03 -1.88 19.08
C ARG A 18 8.10 -1.68 20.29
N GLU A 19 8.23 -0.54 20.97
CA GLU A 19 7.42 -0.24 22.15
C GLU A 19 5.97 0.06 21.75
N ILE A 20 5.80 0.82 20.66
CA ILE A 20 4.49 1.10 20.05
C ILE A 20 3.82 -0.22 19.62
N GLN A 21 4.57 -1.10 18.95
CA GLN A 21 4.04 -2.40 18.52
C GLN A 21 3.65 -3.32 19.69
N SER A 22 4.41 -3.32 20.78
CA SER A 22 4.12 -4.12 21.97
C SER A 22 2.82 -3.68 22.65
N PHE A 23 2.66 -2.36 22.81
CA PHE A 23 1.46 -1.77 23.40
C PHE A 23 0.22 -2.00 22.54
N LEU A 24 0.33 -1.85 21.21
CA LEU A 24 -0.78 -2.10 20.29
C LEU A 24 -1.19 -3.58 20.21
N ARG A 25 -0.25 -4.51 20.46
CA ARG A 25 -0.53 -5.96 20.51
C ARG A 25 -1.15 -6.42 21.82
N SER A 26 -1.13 -5.60 22.87
CA SER A 26 -1.56 -6.01 24.21
C SER A 26 -3.08 -6.19 24.32
N ASP A 27 -3.88 -5.55 23.44
CA ASP A 27 -5.35 -5.52 23.55
C ASP A 27 -6.12 -5.97 22.28
N ALA A 28 -5.46 -6.53 21.26
CA ALA A 28 -6.13 -6.93 20.02
C ALA A 28 -5.76 -8.34 19.54
N PRO A 29 -6.75 -9.19 19.13
CA PRO A 29 -6.45 -10.42 18.42
C PRO A 29 -5.61 -10.08 17.19
N ALA A 30 -4.60 -10.90 16.91
CA ALA A 30 -3.59 -10.63 15.89
C ALA A 30 -4.24 -10.37 14.51
N ALA A 31 -4.50 -9.10 14.21
CA ALA A 31 -4.91 -8.68 12.89
C ALA A 31 -3.84 -9.17 11.90
N PRO A 32 -4.22 -9.74 10.75
CA PRO A 32 -3.27 -10.20 9.75
C PRO A 32 -2.31 -9.04 9.48
N LYS A 33 -1.01 -9.31 9.63
CA LYS A 33 0.05 -8.32 9.43
C LYS A 33 0.03 -7.87 7.96
N THR A 34 -0.86 -6.95 7.61
CA THR A 34 -0.68 -6.13 6.43
C THR A 34 0.49 -5.23 6.77
N LYS A 35 1.70 -5.74 6.53
CA LYS A 35 2.91 -4.94 6.43
C LYS A 35 2.48 -3.72 5.61
N LYS A 36 2.51 -2.51 6.18
CA LYS A 36 2.37 -1.30 5.36
C LYS A 36 3.46 -1.43 4.31
N LEU A 37 3.10 -1.81 3.08
CA LEU A 37 4.08 -2.11 2.03
C LEU A 37 4.86 -0.87 1.59
N THR A 38 4.58 0.30 2.17
CA THR A 38 5.01 1.61 1.67
C THR A 38 5.27 2.61 2.79
N SER A 39 6.20 2.35 3.71
CA SER A 39 6.61 3.40 4.67
C SER A 39 7.42 4.53 4.01
N SER A 40 7.73 4.45 2.70
CA SER A 40 8.54 5.45 1.98
C SER A 40 8.14 5.67 0.51
N VAL A 41 6.85 5.69 0.18
CA VAL A 41 6.40 6.04 -1.20
C VAL A 41 5.48 7.27 -1.14
N SER A 42 5.67 8.23 -2.05
CA SER A 42 4.93 9.50 -2.08
C SER A 42 3.49 9.38 -2.62
N GLY A 43 3.12 8.20 -3.13
CA GLY A 43 1.75 7.88 -3.51
C GLY A 43 0.82 7.86 -2.28
N ARG A 44 -0.17 8.77 -2.26
CA ARG A 44 -1.10 8.92 -1.12
C ARG A 44 -2.37 8.09 -1.27
N ASN A 45 -2.76 7.76 -2.50
CA ASN A 45 -3.97 7.00 -2.76
C ASN A 45 -3.59 5.53 -2.98
N GLN A 46 -4.09 4.66 -2.11
CA GLN A 46 -3.86 3.21 -2.19
C GLN A 46 -5.19 2.50 -2.28
N LEU A 47 -5.52 2.02 -3.47
CA LEU A 47 -6.77 1.31 -3.72
C LEU A 47 -6.48 -0.17 -3.80
N VAL A 48 -6.74 -0.88 -2.70
CA VAL A 48 -6.48 -2.31 -2.58
C VAL A 48 -7.61 -3.11 -3.22
N GLY A 49 -7.27 -4.06 -4.06
CA GLY A 49 -8.23 -4.87 -4.81
C GLY A 49 -7.66 -6.19 -5.28
N LYS A 50 -8.39 -6.85 -6.18
CA LYS A 50 -8.01 -8.12 -6.81
C LYS A 50 -7.69 -7.90 -8.28
N ILE A 51 -6.57 -8.43 -8.77
CA ILE A 51 -6.27 -8.42 -10.20
C ILE A 51 -7.26 -9.36 -10.90
N VAL A 52 -8.10 -8.80 -11.76
CA VAL A 52 -9.08 -9.58 -12.55
C VAL A 52 -8.59 -9.83 -13.96
N GLN A 53 -7.64 -9.03 -14.45
CA GLN A 53 -7.05 -9.21 -15.77
C GLN A 53 -5.60 -8.71 -15.79
N LEU A 54 -4.75 -9.45 -16.48
CA LEU A 54 -3.37 -9.09 -16.76
C LEU A 54 -3.08 -9.43 -18.23
N ARG A 55 -2.69 -8.43 -19.03
CA ARG A 55 -2.32 -8.60 -20.44
C ARG A 55 -0.93 -8.05 -20.66
N PHE A 56 -0.12 -8.74 -21.46
CA PHE A 56 1.19 -8.28 -21.89
C PHE A 56 1.14 -8.00 -23.37
N ASP A 57 1.70 -6.85 -23.79
CA ASP A 57 1.81 -6.46 -25.19
C ASP A 57 3.13 -5.70 -25.41
N GLY A 58 4.09 -6.37 -26.06
CA GLY A 58 5.45 -5.88 -26.21
C GLY A 58 6.10 -5.47 -24.88
N LEU A 59 6.44 -4.19 -24.75
CA LEU A 59 7.09 -3.60 -23.57
C LEU A 59 6.11 -3.20 -22.46
N LEU A 60 4.80 -3.31 -22.72
CA LEU A 60 3.75 -2.87 -21.81
C LEU A 60 2.99 -4.05 -21.21
N ALA A 61 2.43 -3.80 -20.03
CA ALA A 61 1.46 -4.67 -19.39
C ALA A 61 0.25 -3.84 -18.93
N GLN A 62 -0.94 -4.34 -19.24
CA GLN A 62 -2.20 -3.83 -18.73
C GLN A 62 -2.65 -4.67 -17.54
N VAL A 63 -2.88 -4.01 -16.39
CA VAL A 63 -3.37 -4.63 -15.16
C VAL A 63 -4.73 -4.04 -14.81
N LYS A 64 -5.76 -4.88 -14.75
CA LYS A 64 -7.10 -4.49 -14.31
C LYS A 64 -7.34 -4.99 -12.90
N ILE A 65 -7.61 -4.08 -11.98
CA ILE A 65 -7.85 -4.37 -10.56
C ILE A 65 -9.30 -4.03 -10.22
N GLU A 66 -10.01 -4.99 -9.64
CA GLU A 66 -11.34 -4.77 -9.08
C GLU A 66 -11.24 -4.27 -7.63
N ILE A 67 -11.91 -3.16 -7.33
CA ILE A 67 -11.94 -2.49 -6.04
C ILE A 67 -13.41 -2.16 -5.72
N GLY A 68 -14.04 -2.92 -4.82
CA GLY A 68 -15.40 -2.64 -4.33
C GLY A 68 -16.46 -2.54 -5.43
N GLY A 69 -16.42 -3.43 -6.44
CA GLY A 69 -17.35 -3.43 -7.58
C GLY A 69 -16.99 -2.46 -8.71
N GLN A 70 -15.94 -1.66 -8.55
CA GLN A 70 -15.39 -0.79 -9.59
C GLN A 70 -14.06 -1.33 -10.11
N PHE A 71 -13.56 -0.80 -11.23
CA PHE A 71 -12.30 -1.23 -11.82
C PHE A 71 -11.32 -0.07 -11.99
N VAL A 72 -10.06 -0.31 -11.65
CA VAL A 72 -8.93 0.56 -11.99
C VAL A 72 -8.03 -0.20 -12.97
N THR A 73 -7.68 0.42 -14.08
CA THR A 73 -6.76 -0.13 -15.08
C THR A 73 -5.46 0.66 -15.04
N ALA A 74 -4.34 -0.04 -14.83
CA ALA A 74 -3.00 0.52 -14.91
C ALA A 74 -2.28 -0.02 -16.15
N ILE A 75 -1.48 0.84 -16.78
CA ILE A 75 -0.48 0.45 -17.76
C ILE A 75 0.89 0.61 -17.10
N ILE A 76 1.67 -0.47 -17.06
CA ILE A 76 3.04 -0.49 -16.53
C ILE A 76 3.96 -1.18 -17.54
N THR A 77 5.26 -1.18 -17.29
CA THR A 77 6.18 -1.94 -18.13
C THR A 77 5.95 -3.44 -17.92
N ALA A 78 6.14 -4.23 -18.99
CA ALA A 78 6.04 -5.68 -18.93
C ALA A 78 7.02 -6.28 -17.90
N ASP A 79 8.23 -5.72 -17.80
CA ASP A 79 9.24 -6.19 -16.86
C ASP A 79 8.86 -5.91 -15.41
N ALA A 80 8.29 -4.75 -15.09
CA ALA A 80 7.80 -4.47 -13.74
C ALA A 80 6.67 -5.44 -13.34
N ALA A 81 5.75 -5.74 -14.26
CA ALA A 81 4.69 -6.72 -14.00
C ALA A 81 5.24 -8.14 -13.74
N ARG A 82 6.31 -8.54 -14.45
CA ARG A 82 6.98 -9.83 -14.26
C ARG A 82 7.78 -9.88 -12.97
N GLU A 83 8.52 -8.81 -12.65
CA GLU A 83 9.31 -8.68 -11.42
C GLU A 83 8.42 -8.74 -10.17
N LEU A 84 7.26 -8.06 -10.22
CA LEU A 84 6.23 -8.13 -9.19
C LEU A 84 5.46 -9.46 -9.19
N GLN A 85 5.75 -10.36 -10.13
CA GLN A 85 5.12 -11.67 -10.31
C GLN A 85 3.59 -11.60 -10.33
N LEU A 86 3.04 -10.56 -10.98
CA LEU A 86 1.60 -10.36 -11.01
C LEU A 86 0.89 -11.53 -11.69
N ARG A 87 -0.26 -11.91 -11.13
CA ARG A 87 -1.16 -12.94 -11.66
C ARG A 87 -2.60 -12.48 -11.46
N THR A 88 -3.48 -12.91 -12.35
CA THR A 88 -4.92 -12.83 -12.10
C THR A 88 -5.26 -13.60 -10.82
N GLY A 89 -6.20 -13.08 -10.05
CA GLY A 89 -6.58 -13.64 -8.75
C GLY A 89 -5.83 -13.05 -7.55
N MET A 90 -4.66 -12.43 -7.76
CA MET A 90 -3.85 -11.89 -6.67
C MET A 90 -4.42 -10.60 -6.08
N LYS A 91 -4.17 -10.40 -4.79
CA LYS A 91 -4.40 -9.12 -4.11
C LYS A 91 -3.29 -8.15 -4.48
N ALA A 92 -3.65 -6.95 -4.96
CA ALA A 92 -2.74 -5.90 -5.34
C ALA A 92 -3.30 -4.54 -4.93
N ALA A 93 -2.47 -3.50 -4.96
CA ALA A 93 -2.92 -2.12 -4.72
C ALA A 93 -2.59 -1.25 -5.94
N ALA A 94 -3.56 -0.47 -6.40
CA ALA A 94 -3.28 0.67 -7.27
C ALA A 94 -2.76 1.82 -6.40
N LEU A 95 -1.49 2.17 -6.56
CA LEU A 95 -0.84 3.27 -5.87
C LEU A 95 -0.80 4.49 -6.79
N ILE A 96 -1.50 5.56 -6.42
CA ILE A 96 -1.66 6.75 -7.27
C ILE A 96 -1.12 7.97 -6.51
N LYS A 97 -0.28 8.77 -7.19
CA LYS A 97 0.20 10.04 -6.66
C LYS A 97 -0.95 11.05 -6.63
N ALA A 98 -1.09 11.78 -5.53
CA ALA A 98 -2.21 12.72 -5.36
C ALA A 98 -2.27 13.80 -6.46
N THR A 99 -1.11 14.18 -7.01
CA THR A 99 -1.01 15.21 -8.06
C THR A 99 -1.42 14.74 -9.45
N GLU A 100 -1.73 13.46 -9.64
CA GLU A 100 -2.12 12.86 -10.94
C GLU A 100 -3.62 12.55 -11.01
N VAL A 101 -4.37 12.91 -9.97
CA VAL A 101 -5.83 12.73 -9.92
C VAL A 101 -6.50 14.02 -10.38
N MET A 102 -7.42 13.90 -11.34
CA MET A 102 -8.27 15.00 -11.80
C MET A 102 -9.62 14.98 -11.06
N VAL A 103 -10.19 16.15 -10.79
CA VAL A 103 -11.51 16.30 -10.17
C VAL A 103 -12.42 17.06 -11.13
N VAL A 104 -13.64 16.56 -11.31
CA VAL A 104 -14.67 17.21 -12.12
C VAL A 104 -15.95 17.34 -11.28
N ARG A 105 -16.69 18.42 -11.46
CA ARG A 105 -18.01 18.61 -10.84
C ARG A 105 -19.07 17.94 -11.70
N VAL A 106 -19.93 17.13 -11.07
CA VAL A 106 -21.10 16.49 -11.67
C VAL A 106 -22.39 17.17 -11.22
#